data_AF-A0A3P8T2A6-F1
#
_entry.id   AF-A0A3P8T2A6-F1
#
_cell.length_a   1.000
_cell.length_b   1.000
_cell.length_c   1.000
_cell.angle_alpha   90.00
_cell.angle_beta   90.00
_cell.angle_gamma   90.00
#
_symmetry.space_group_name_H-M   'P 1'
#
loop_
_entity.id
_entity.type
_entity.pdbx_description
1 polymer ?
#
loop_
_entity_poly.entity_id
_entity_poly.type
_entity_poly.pdbx_seq_one_letter_code
_entity_poly.pdbx_strand_id
1 'polypeptide(L)'
;MQSNARSSDSLRPRPSSITSVGETKRVRKVPTRKVPYRVGYSWNKGGRLKELRIRHLARKFLKIWIRNTFGRILPHEAKLYYNSVVLRRAFEGWRDEWWASRREWSLTLRAECHYRSYYLYNWTVNSWRKFISLQREKKAKVQHAQAFGMILTHRMRVLLAFKPHAWLKWKEMHSAARHQKDKESKAALHFNRTLKRRTLTEWINYISCCQTKKTKQGQYELSVWLHVPIPEFLSAFSRVKLHLFLTVVFVCVFLSCGSASLLFPPFAKVLE
;
A
#
# COMPACT_ATOMS: atom_id res chain seq x y z
N MET A 1 -37.25 2.45 -28.49
CA MET A 1 -37.99 1.36 -29.15
C MET A 1 -39.19 1.97 -29.85
N GLN A 2 -39.43 1.63 -31.12
CA GLN A 2 -40.53 2.21 -31.91
C GLN A 2 -41.86 1.51 -31.55
N SER A 3 -42.88 2.30 -31.25
CA SER A 3 -44.22 1.83 -30.91
C SER A 3 -45.10 1.74 -32.17
N ASN A 4 -45.26 0.53 -32.72
CA ASN A 4 -46.18 0.29 -33.83
C ASN A 4 -47.63 0.23 -33.34
N ALA A 5 -48.33 1.37 -33.37
CA ALA A 5 -49.79 1.42 -33.23
C ALA A 5 -50.43 0.91 -34.54
N ARG A 6 -51.24 -0.17 -34.46
CA ARG A 6 -51.94 -0.73 -35.63
C ARG A 6 -53.19 0.09 -35.98
N SER A 7 -53.41 0.20 -37.29
CA SER A 7 -54.54 0.88 -37.94
C SER A 7 -55.91 0.50 -37.37
N SER A 8 -56.79 1.48 -37.24
CA SER A 8 -58.23 1.30 -37.08
C SER A 8 -58.87 1.06 -38.45
N ASP A 9 -59.24 -0.19 -38.75
CA ASP A 9 -59.84 -0.52 -40.05
C ASP A 9 -61.27 0.00 -40.23
N SER A 10 -61.56 0.38 -41.47
CA SER A 10 -62.76 1.10 -41.87
C SER A 10 -64.01 0.22 -42.00
N LEU A 11 -65.15 0.76 -41.57
CA LEU A 11 -66.47 0.17 -41.81
C LEU A 11 -66.81 0.18 -43.31
N ARG A 12 -67.00 -1.00 -43.90
CA ARG A 12 -67.42 -1.16 -45.29
C ARG A 12 -68.95 -1.26 -45.38
N PRO A 13 -69.65 -0.41 -46.16
CA PRO A 13 -71.10 -0.51 -46.29
C PRO A 13 -71.53 -1.71 -47.15
N ARG A 14 -72.68 -2.28 -46.78
CA ARG A 14 -73.32 -3.42 -47.47
C ARG A 14 -74.09 -2.91 -48.70
N PRO A 15 -73.96 -3.51 -49.90
CA PRO A 15 -74.68 -3.05 -51.09
C PRO A 15 -76.19 -3.32 -50.95
N SER A 16 -76.99 -2.31 -51.31
CA SER A 16 -78.44 -2.37 -51.39
C SER A 16 -78.88 -3.14 -52.64
N SER A 17 -79.81 -4.08 -52.47
CA SER A 17 -80.41 -4.83 -53.58
C SER A 17 -81.35 -3.95 -54.40
N ILE A 18 -81.15 -3.95 -55.72
CA ILE A 18 -81.90 -3.15 -56.70
C ILE A 18 -83.37 -3.60 -56.77
N THR A 19 -84.29 -2.65 -56.73
CA THR A 19 -85.73 -2.87 -56.95
C THR A 19 -86.03 -3.09 -58.42
N SER A 20 -86.41 -4.31 -58.82
CA SER A 20 -86.96 -4.57 -60.16
C SER A 20 -88.42 -4.16 -60.23
N VAL A 21 -88.71 -3.07 -60.96
CA VAL A 21 -90.08 -2.67 -61.32
C VAL A 21 -90.61 -3.62 -62.40
N GLY A 22 -91.80 -4.20 -62.21
CA GLY A 22 -92.40 -5.12 -63.19
C GLY A 22 -93.86 -5.50 -62.89
N GLU A 23 -94.75 -5.06 -63.78
CA GLU A 23 -96.10 -5.57 -64.06
C GLU A 23 -97.20 -5.58 -62.97
N THR A 24 -98.07 -4.56 -63.08
CA THR A 24 -99.39 -4.47 -62.44
C THR A 24 -100.44 -5.38 -63.11
N LYS A 25 -100.44 -6.68 -62.78
CA LYS A 25 -101.62 -7.53 -63.07
C LYS A 25 -102.82 -7.10 -62.21
N ARG A 26 -103.88 -6.61 -62.86
CA ARG A 26 -105.15 -6.21 -62.22
C ARG A 26 -105.91 -7.43 -61.67
N VAL A 27 -105.56 -7.86 -60.46
CA VAL A 27 -106.31 -8.89 -59.73
C VAL A 27 -107.69 -8.34 -59.35
N ARG A 28 -108.76 -9.03 -59.79
CA ARG A 28 -110.15 -8.73 -59.37
C ARG A 28 -110.25 -8.78 -57.85
N LYS A 29 -110.59 -7.65 -57.22
CA LYS A 29 -110.80 -7.56 -55.76
C LYS A 29 -112.10 -8.27 -55.37
N VAL A 30 -112.04 -9.58 -55.17
CA VAL A 30 -113.06 -10.32 -54.41
C VAL A 30 -113.11 -9.70 -53.00
N PRO A 31 -114.29 -9.43 -52.41
CA PRO A 31 -114.39 -8.94 -51.04
C PRO A 31 -113.91 -10.01 -50.04
N THR A 32 -112.61 -10.00 -49.75
CA THR A 32 -112.07 -10.73 -48.61
C THR A 32 -112.64 -10.07 -47.35
N ARG A 33 -113.70 -10.68 -46.79
CA ARG A 33 -114.15 -10.40 -45.44
C ARG A 33 -112.93 -10.55 -44.53
N LYS A 34 -112.35 -9.43 -44.09
CA LYS A 34 -111.30 -9.40 -43.08
C LYS A 34 -111.93 -9.78 -41.74
N VAL A 35 -112.18 -11.08 -41.56
CA VAL A 35 -112.51 -11.66 -40.26
C VAL A 35 -111.37 -11.26 -39.33
N PRO A 36 -111.60 -10.48 -38.26
CA PRO A 36 -110.53 -10.07 -37.37
C PRO A 36 -109.99 -11.32 -36.69
N TYR A 37 -108.78 -11.74 -37.04
CA TYR A 37 -108.12 -12.89 -36.43
C TYR A 37 -107.58 -12.52 -35.03
N ARG A 38 -108.49 -12.07 -34.14
CA ARG A 38 -108.22 -12.02 -32.70
C ARG A 38 -108.12 -13.45 -32.20
N VAL A 39 -106.90 -13.94 -32.00
CA VAL A 39 -106.65 -15.17 -31.25
C VAL A 39 -106.89 -14.90 -29.77
N GLY A 40 -108.16 -14.77 -29.38
CA GLY A 40 -108.54 -14.87 -27.99
C GLY A 40 -108.26 -16.30 -27.52
N TYR A 41 -107.36 -16.46 -26.54
CA TYR A 41 -107.18 -17.70 -25.79
C TYR A 41 -108.40 -17.91 -24.88
N SER A 42 -109.52 -18.24 -25.52
CA SER A 42 -110.77 -18.54 -24.83
C SER A 42 -110.71 -19.97 -24.27
N TRP A 43 -111.06 -20.14 -23.00
CA TRP A 43 -111.06 -21.44 -22.32
C TRP A 43 -112.22 -22.37 -22.72
N ASN A 44 -113.01 -21.97 -23.72
CA ASN A 44 -114.05 -22.79 -24.32
C ASN A 44 -113.46 -24.00 -25.10
N LYS A 45 -114.29 -24.98 -25.42
CA LYS A 45 -113.87 -26.24 -26.09
C LYS A 45 -113.08 -25.97 -27.40
N GLY A 46 -113.45 -24.94 -28.16
CA GLY A 46 -112.79 -24.56 -29.42
C GLY A 46 -111.41 -23.94 -29.22
N GLY A 47 -111.26 -22.99 -28.28
CA GLY A 47 -109.99 -22.38 -27.95
C GLY A 47 -109.01 -23.37 -27.32
N ARG A 48 -109.49 -24.28 -26.46
CA ARG A 48 -108.71 -25.40 -25.92
C ARG A 48 -108.16 -26.33 -27.02
N LEU A 49 -108.97 -26.66 -28.02
CA LEU A 49 -108.54 -27.45 -29.18
C LEU A 49 -107.47 -26.72 -30.02
N LYS A 50 -107.63 -25.41 -30.22
CA LYS A 50 -106.65 -24.56 -30.92
C LYS A 50 -105.32 -24.49 -30.16
N GLU A 51 -105.37 -24.33 -28.84
CA GLU A 51 -104.22 -24.32 -27.94
C GLU A 51 -103.44 -25.66 -28.01
N LEU A 52 -104.15 -26.79 -27.98
CA LEU A 52 -103.58 -28.13 -28.13
C LEU A 52 -102.91 -28.33 -29.51
N ARG A 53 -103.52 -27.85 -30.60
CA ARG A 53 -102.92 -27.87 -31.94
C ARG A 53 -101.62 -27.06 -32.02
N ILE A 54 -101.60 -25.86 -31.43
CA ILE A 54 -100.38 -25.01 -31.36
C ILE A 54 -99.30 -25.71 -30.52
N ARG A 55 -99.62 -26.23 -29.33
CA ARG A 55 -98.67 -26.98 -28.50
C ARG A 55 -98.14 -28.25 -29.18
N HIS A 56 -98.98 -28.95 -29.97
CA HIS A 56 -98.54 -30.10 -30.76
C HIS A 56 -97.55 -29.69 -31.87
N LEU A 57 -97.88 -28.66 -32.67
CA LEU A 57 -96.99 -28.16 -33.72
C LEU A 57 -95.66 -27.67 -33.15
N ALA A 58 -95.70 -26.90 -32.05
CA ALA A 58 -94.49 -26.43 -31.35
C ALA A 58 -93.60 -27.61 -30.92
N ARG A 59 -94.17 -28.68 -30.34
CA ARG A 59 -93.42 -29.88 -29.96
C ARG A 59 -92.86 -30.66 -31.16
N LYS A 60 -93.59 -30.72 -32.28
CA LYS A 60 -93.12 -31.34 -33.54
C LYS A 60 -91.90 -30.59 -34.08
N PHE A 61 -92.00 -29.27 -34.23
CA PHE A 61 -90.90 -28.45 -34.72
C PHE A 61 -89.72 -28.38 -33.73
N LEU A 62 -89.97 -28.38 -32.41
CA LEU A 62 -88.91 -28.50 -31.40
C LEU A 62 -88.12 -29.80 -31.54
N LYS A 63 -88.78 -30.96 -31.74
CA LYS A 63 -88.09 -32.24 -31.97
C LYS A 63 -87.27 -32.24 -33.26
N ILE A 64 -87.81 -31.66 -34.33
CA ILE A 64 -87.09 -31.51 -35.61
C ILE A 64 -85.87 -30.60 -35.44
N TRP A 65 -86.03 -29.45 -34.77
CA TRP A 65 -84.93 -28.53 -34.48
C TRP A 65 -83.85 -29.19 -33.64
N ILE A 66 -84.18 -29.82 -32.50
CA ILE A 66 -83.20 -30.55 -31.67
C ILE A 66 -82.41 -31.57 -32.50
N ARG A 67 -83.10 -32.38 -33.32
CA ARG A 67 -82.46 -33.40 -34.17
C ARG A 67 -81.59 -32.79 -35.27
N ASN A 68 -81.97 -31.66 -35.85
CA ASN A 68 -81.19 -31.00 -36.89
C ASN A 68 -79.99 -30.21 -36.31
N THR A 69 -80.07 -29.72 -35.08
CA THR A 69 -79.03 -28.91 -34.45
C THR A 69 -77.99 -29.73 -33.69
N PHE A 70 -78.41 -30.79 -32.99
CA PHE A 70 -77.52 -31.64 -32.16
C PHE A 70 -77.34 -33.07 -32.71
N GLY A 71 -78.07 -33.44 -33.77
CA GLY A 71 -77.93 -34.75 -34.42
C GLY A 71 -78.38 -35.90 -33.51
N ARG A 72 -77.40 -36.65 -33.00
CA ARG A 72 -77.58 -37.74 -32.03
C ARG A 72 -77.46 -37.30 -30.57
N ILE A 73 -76.81 -36.17 -30.29
CA ILE A 73 -76.48 -35.72 -28.94
C ILE A 73 -77.69 -35.02 -28.32
N LEU A 74 -77.98 -35.26 -27.04
CA LEU A 74 -79.07 -34.55 -26.36
C LEU A 74 -78.61 -33.13 -25.96
N PRO A 75 -79.49 -32.10 -26.00
CA PRO A 75 -79.12 -30.72 -25.68
C PRO A 75 -78.50 -30.54 -24.28
N HIS A 76 -78.86 -31.40 -23.32
CA HIS A 76 -78.27 -31.35 -21.98
C HIS A 76 -76.84 -31.92 -21.93
N GLU A 77 -76.55 -32.97 -22.69
CA GLU A 77 -75.19 -33.53 -22.84
C GLU A 77 -74.28 -32.52 -23.54
N ALA A 78 -74.77 -31.88 -24.61
CA ALA A 78 -74.04 -30.81 -25.29
C ALA A 78 -73.73 -29.63 -24.35
N LYS A 79 -74.68 -29.25 -23.47
CA LYS A 79 -74.47 -28.23 -22.44
C LYS A 79 -73.47 -28.67 -21.37
N LEU A 80 -73.54 -29.90 -20.89
CA LEU A 80 -72.58 -30.46 -19.92
C LEU A 80 -71.17 -30.53 -20.51
N TYR A 81 -71.03 -30.99 -21.75
CA TYR A 81 -69.76 -31.02 -22.46
C TYR A 81 -69.18 -29.62 -22.63
N TYR A 82 -69.97 -28.66 -23.13
CA TYR A 82 -69.56 -27.26 -23.27
C TYR A 82 -69.09 -26.68 -21.93
N ASN A 83 -69.87 -26.83 -20.86
CA ASN A 83 -69.51 -26.39 -19.52
C ASN A 83 -68.18 -27.02 -19.06
N SER A 84 -68.00 -28.33 -19.27
CA SER A 84 -66.77 -29.04 -18.87
C SER A 84 -65.53 -28.55 -19.63
N VAL A 85 -65.67 -28.20 -20.92
CA VAL A 85 -64.57 -27.69 -21.75
C VAL A 85 -64.23 -26.25 -21.37
N VAL A 86 -65.23 -25.41 -21.10
CA VAL A 86 -65.02 -24.03 -20.62
C VAL A 86 -64.35 -24.02 -19.26
N LEU A 87 -64.85 -24.82 -18.30
CA LEU A 87 -64.26 -24.95 -16.97
C LEU A 87 -62.81 -25.46 -17.04
N ARG A 88 -62.54 -26.47 -17.88
CA ARG A 88 -61.18 -27.02 -18.04
C ARG A 88 -60.20 -25.97 -18.57
N ARG A 89 -60.56 -25.25 -19.64
CA ARG A 89 -59.73 -24.17 -20.21
C ARG A 89 -59.49 -23.04 -19.21
N ALA A 90 -60.52 -22.67 -18.44
CA ALA A 90 -60.38 -21.66 -17.39
C ALA A 90 -59.46 -22.14 -16.26
N PHE A 91 -59.57 -23.40 -15.83
CA PHE A 91 -58.70 -23.98 -14.80
C PHE A 91 -57.25 -24.15 -15.29
N GLU A 92 -57.04 -24.55 -16.53
CA GLU A 92 -55.72 -24.67 -17.15
C GLU A 92 -55.04 -23.30 -17.21
N GLY A 93 -55.70 -22.28 -17.77
CA GLY A 93 -55.18 -20.92 -17.81
C GLY A 93 -54.90 -20.34 -16.41
N TRP A 94 -55.85 -20.47 -15.48
CA TRP A 94 -55.66 -20.02 -14.09
C TRP A 94 -54.49 -20.73 -13.40
N ARG A 95 -54.36 -22.05 -13.57
CA ARG A 95 -53.29 -22.85 -12.96
C ARG A 95 -51.92 -22.43 -13.50
N ASP A 96 -51.82 -22.20 -14.80
CA ASP A 96 -50.57 -21.87 -15.45
C ASP A 96 -50.13 -20.42 -15.09
N GLU A 97 -51.08 -19.46 -15.05
CA GLU A 97 -50.88 -18.09 -14.56
C GLU A 97 -50.47 -18.06 -13.07
N TRP A 98 -51.11 -18.89 -12.24
CA TRP A 98 -50.78 -19.04 -10.82
C TRP A 98 -49.37 -19.62 -10.63
N TRP A 99 -48.99 -20.66 -11.39
CA TRP A 99 -47.64 -21.22 -11.35
C TRP A 99 -46.57 -20.23 -11.81
N ALA A 100 -46.85 -19.46 -12.87
CA ALA A 100 -45.97 -18.40 -13.35
C ALA A 100 -45.77 -17.33 -12.26
N SER A 101 -46.86 -16.74 -11.76
CA SER A 101 -46.84 -15.75 -10.68
C SER A 101 -46.11 -16.25 -9.42
N ARG A 102 -46.36 -17.50 -9.01
CA ARG A 102 -45.73 -18.12 -7.82
C ARG A 102 -44.22 -18.30 -8.01
N ARG A 103 -43.79 -18.65 -9.23
CA ARG A 103 -42.39 -18.85 -9.61
C ARG A 103 -41.66 -17.52 -9.71
N GLU A 104 -42.24 -16.53 -10.40
CA GLU A 104 -41.69 -15.18 -10.52
C GLU A 104 -41.48 -14.54 -9.15
N TRP A 105 -42.49 -14.56 -8.27
CA TRP A 105 -42.36 -14.07 -6.89
C TRP A 105 -41.19 -14.72 -6.13
N SER A 106 -41.00 -16.03 -6.31
CA SER A 106 -39.90 -16.77 -5.66
C SER A 106 -38.52 -16.40 -6.24
N LEU A 107 -38.44 -16.08 -7.53
CA LEU A 107 -37.21 -15.60 -8.17
C LEU A 107 -36.90 -14.16 -7.75
N THR A 108 -37.89 -13.28 -7.73
CA THR A 108 -37.76 -11.89 -7.26
C THR A 108 -37.27 -11.85 -5.81
N LEU A 109 -37.87 -12.63 -4.90
CA LEU A 109 -37.39 -12.69 -3.51
C LEU A 109 -35.96 -13.22 -3.38
N ARG A 110 -35.53 -14.17 -4.22
CA ARG A 110 -34.12 -14.61 -4.24
C ARG A 110 -33.21 -13.50 -4.74
N ALA A 111 -33.58 -12.79 -5.80
CA ALA A 111 -32.81 -11.66 -6.34
C ALA A 111 -32.66 -10.54 -5.29
N GLU A 112 -33.76 -10.12 -4.66
CA GLU A 112 -33.78 -9.17 -3.54
C GLU A 112 -32.90 -9.64 -2.37
N CYS A 113 -33.01 -10.91 -1.98
CA CYS A 113 -32.18 -11.48 -0.92
C CYS A 113 -30.69 -11.47 -1.28
N HIS A 114 -30.30 -11.87 -2.49
CA HIS A 114 -28.91 -11.84 -2.94
C HIS A 114 -28.37 -10.41 -3.04
N TYR A 115 -29.15 -9.47 -3.56
CA TYR A 115 -28.76 -8.06 -3.62
C TYR A 115 -28.54 -7.47 -2.21
N ARG A 116 -29.49 -7.70 -1.30
CA ARG A 116 -29.42 -7.14 0.05
C ARG A 116 -28.37 -7.82 0.94
N SER A 117 -28.34 -9.17 0.95
CA SER A 117 -27.48 -9.94 1.86
C SER A 117 -26.06 -10.15 1.34
N TYR A 118 -25.87 -10.34 0.03
CA TYR A 118 -24.54 -10.54 -0.55
C TYR A 118 -23.97 -9.22 -1.06
N TYR A 119 -24.63 -8.55 -2.01
CA TYR A 119 -24.04 -7.38 -2.66
C TYR A 119 -23.81 -6.20 -1.70
N LEU A 120 -24.86 -5.70 -1.03
CA LEU A 120 -24.74 -4.51 -0.16
C LEU A 120 -23.86 -4.76 1.07
N TYR A 121 -24.01 -5.91 1.75
CA TYR A 121 -23.20 -6.25 2.92
C TYR A 121 -21.72 -6.47 2.55
N ASN A 122 -21.43 -7.26 1.52
CA ASN A 122 -20.06 -7.53 1.08
C ASN A 122 -19.39 -6.24 0.57
N TRP A 123 -20.12 -5.37 -0.14
CA TRP A 123 -19.62 -4.05 -0.55
C TRP A 123 -19.24 -3.18 0.65
N THR A 124 -20.11 -3.11 1.67
CA THR A 124 -19.87 -2.34 2.89
C THR A 124 -18.67 -2.88 3.67
N VAL A 125 -18.62 -4.21 3.90
CA VAL A 125 -17.53 -4.88 4.64
C VAL A 125 -16.20 -4.75 3.90
N ASN A 126 -16.16 -4.91 2.58
CA ASN A 126 -14.91 -4.77 1.82
C ASN A 126 -14.43 -3.31 1.76
N SER A 127 -15.34 -2.34 1.68
CA SER A 127 -15.00 -0.92 1.75
C SER A 127 -14.42 -0.56 3.13
N TRP A 128 -15.03 -1.06 4.20
CA TRP A 128 -14.51 -0.90 5.56
C TRP A 128 -13.14 -1.58 5.75
N ARG A 129 -12.96 -2.82 5.26
CA ARG A 129 -11.66 -3.52 5.29
C ARG A 129 -10.56 -2.72 4.57
N LYS A 130 -10.84 -2.18 3.37
CA LYS A 130 -9.92 -1.30 2.63
C LYS A 130 -9.56 -0.05 3.45
N PHE A 131 -10.54 0.61 4.06
CA PHE A 131 -10.30 1.76 4.92
C PHE A 131 -9.40 1.42 6.12
N ILE A 132 -9.68 0.32 6.84
CA ILE A 132 -8.86 -0.12 7.98
C ILE A 132 -7.42 -0.45 7.55
N SER A 133 -7.22 -1.10 6.40
CA SER A 133 -5.87 -1.34 5.86
C SER A 133 -5.11 -0.05 5.58
N LEU A 134 -5.75 0.94 4.94
CA LEU A 134 -5.14 2.25 4.69
C LEU A 134 -4.81 3.01 5.99
N GLN A 135 -5.66 2.92 7.01
CA GLN A 135 -5.39 3.51 8.33
C GLN A 135 -4.21 2.84 9.04
N ARG A 136 -4.12 1.50 8.96
CA ARG A 136 -2.98 0.74 9.49
C ARG A 136 -1.68 1.11 8.79
N GLU A 137 -1.69 1.23 7.46
CA GLU A 137 -0.52 1.62 6.67
C GLU A 137 -0.06 3.06 7.01
N LYS A 138 -0.99 4.01 7.09
CA LYS A 138 -0.68 5.39 7.55
C LYS A 138 -0.06 5.39 8.94
N LYS A 139 -0.63 4.65 9.89
CA LYS A 139 -0.09 4.55 11.26
C LYS A 139 1.29 3.89 11.28
N ALA A 140 1.50 2.84 10.49
CA ALA A 140 2.80 2.17 10.37
C ALA A 140 3.87 3.11 9.82
N LYS A 141 3.56 3.92 8.78
CA LYS A 141 4.47 4.95 8.24
C LYS A 141 4.86 5.99 9.29
N VAL A 142 3.91 6.47 10.10
CA VAL A 142 4.19 7.41 11.20
C VAL A 142 5.05 6.75 12.29
N GLN A 143 4.72 5.53 12.71
CA GLN A 143 5.50 4.78 13.70
C GLN A 143 6.93 4.50 13.22
N HIS A 144 7.11 4.19 11.94
CA HIS A 144 8.41 4.01 11.31
C HIS A 144 9.22 5.31 11.34
N ALA A 145 8.64 6.44 10.92
CA ALA A 145 9.31 7.75 11.00
C ALA A 145 9.69 8.14 12.44
N GLN A 146 8.81 7.88 13.42
CA GLN A 146 9.10 8.10 14.84
C GLN A 146 10.26 7.22 15.34
N ALA A 147 10.26 5.92 15.02
CA ALA A 147 11.34 5.00 15.39
C ALA A 147 12.68 5.42 14.77
N PHE A 148 12.70 5.82 13.50
CA PHE A 148 13.90 6.36 12.84
C PHE A 148 14.39 7.64 13.53
N GLY A 149 13.49 8.58 13.86
CA GLY A 149 13.84 9.78 14.63
C GLY A 149 14.42 9.47 16.02
N MET A 150 13.86 8.48 16.73
CA MET A 150 14.40 8.00 18.01
C MET A 150 15.79 7.39 17.87
N ILE A 151 16.02 6.56 16.85
CA ILE A 151 17.33 5.94 16.58
C ILE A 151 18.37 7.02 16.24
N LEU A 152 18.03 7.98 15.38
CA LEU A 152 18.93 9.08 15.01
C LEU A 152 19.27 9.98 16.20
N THR A 153 18.27 10.39 16.99
CA THR A 153 18.50 11.21 18.19
C THR A 153 19.30 10.46 19.26
N HIS A 154 19.06 9.16 19.46
CA HIS A 154 19.87 8.34 20.37
C HIS A 154 21.33 8.24 19.90
N ARG A 155 21.56 7.91 18.61
CA ARG A 155 22.91 7.89 18.01
C ARG A 155 23.62 9.23 18.16
N MET A 156 22.94 10.34 17.90
CA MET A 156 23.49 11.68 18.05
C MET A 156 23.87 11.99 19.50
N ARG A 157 23.02 11.63 20.48
CA ARG A 157 23.36 11.76 21.92
C ARG A 157 24.59 10.95 22.30
N VAL A 158 24.71 9.70 21.84
CA VAL A 158 25.88 8.84 22.12
C VAL A 158 27.16 9.45 21.53
N LEU A 159 27.12 9.93 20.28
CA LEU A 159 28.25 10.59 19.63
C LEU A 159 28.64 11.90 20.35
N LEU A 160 27.67 12.71 20.75
CA LEU A 160 27.90 13.94 21.52
C LEU A 160 28.47 13.66 22.92
N ALA A 161 28.00 12.61 23.60
CA ALA A 161 28.52 12.18 24.89
C ALA A 161 29.95 11.62 24.79
N PHE A 162 30.31 10.94 23.70
CA PHE A 162 31.65 10.37 23.52
C PHE A 162 32.74 11.44 23.33
N LYS A 163 32.45 12.54 22.63
CA LYS A 163 33.42 13.62 22.34
C LYS A 163 34.17 14.17 23.58
N PRO A 164 33.51 14.63 24.66
CA PRO A 164 34.20 15.14 25.85
C PRO A 164 35.01 14.07 26.58
N HIS A 165 34.55 12.81 26.61
CA HIS A 165 35.30 11.70 27.22
C HIS A 165 36.58 11.38 26.44
N ALA A 166 36.51 11.34 25.10
CA ALA A 166 37.68 11.15 24.25
C ALA A 166 38.70 12.30 24.40
N TRP A 167 38.22 13.55 24.48
CA TRP A 167 39.06 14.72 24.71
C TRP A 167 39.73 14.73 26.09
N LEU A 168 38.99 14.40 27.15
CA LEU A 168 39.52 14.29 28.52
C LEU A 168 40.61 13.21 28.59
N LYS A 169 40.34 12.02 28.07
CA LYS A 169 41.32 10.92 28.01
C LYS A 169 42.58 11.29 27.23
N TRP A 170 42.45 11.99 26.10
CA TRP A 170 43.59 12.52 25.35
C TRP A 170 44.41 13.51 26.20
N LYS A 171 43.74 14.45 26.89
CA LYS A 171 44.38 15.46 27.76
C LYS A 171 45.16 14.80 28.91
N GLU A 172 44.60 13.77 29.54
CA GLU A 172 45.26 12.97 30.58
C GLU A 172 46.50 12.26 30.05
N MET A 173 46.37 11.50 28.96
CA MET A 173 47.49 10.79 28.31
C MET A 173 48.62 11.74 27.91
N HIS A 174 48.28 12.89 27.31
CA HIS A 174 49.25 13.90 26.91
C HIS A 174 49.95 14.56 28.11
N SER A 175 49.23 14.75 29.22
CA SER A 175 49.80 15.29 30.47
C SER A 175 50.74 14.28 31.14
N ALA A 176 50.36 12.99 31.16
CA ALA A 176 51.22 11.92 31.66
C ALA A 176 52.51 11.78 30.83
N ALA A 177 52.40 11.80 29.49
CA ALA A 177 53.56 11.77 28.60
C ALA A 177 54.50 12.97 28.79
N ARG A 178 53.95 14.19 29.00
CA ARG A 178 54.74 15.38 29.33
C ARG A 178 55.47 15.22 30.67
N HIS A 179 54.78 14.74 31.70
CA HIS A 179 55.36 14.53 33.02
C HIS A 179 56.45 13.45 33.00
N GLN A 180 56.30 12.41 32.18
CA GLN A 180 57.32 11.39 31.96
C GLN A 180 58.57 11.97 31.29
N LYS A 181 58.43 12.78 30.23
CA LYS A 181 59.57 13.48 29.60
C LYS A 181 60.30 14.43 30.56
N ASP A 182 59.58 15.06 31.50
CA ASP A 182 60.17 15.92 32.54
C ASP A 182 60.94 15.09 33.59
N LYS A 183 60.45 13.89 33.96
CA LYS A 183 61.23 12.95 34.80
C LYS A 183 62.50 12.48 34.09
N GLU A 184 62.40 12.12 32.82
CA GLU A 184 63.54 11.68 31.99
C GLU A 184 64.57 12.79 31.81
N SER A 185 64.14 14.03 31.54
CA SER A 185 65.05 15.18 31.42
C SER A 185 65.75 15.51 32.75
N LYS A 186 65.03 15.46 33.88
CA LYS A 186 65.60 15.63 35.22
C LYS A 186 66.58 14.52 35.58
N ALA A 187 66.26 13.27 35.25
CA ALA A 187 67.17 12.13 35.43
C ALA A 187 68.43 12.28 34.57
N ALA A 188 68.29 12.67 33.30
CA ALA A 188 69.41 12.93 32.39
C ALA A 188 70.28 14.11 32.85
N LEU A 189 69.69 15.19 33.38
CA LEU A 189 70.42 16.31 33.98
C LEU A 189 71.18 15.88 35.23
N HIS A 190 70.56 15.10 36.11
CA HIS A 190 71.20 14.57 37.31
C HIS A 190 72.36 13.62 36.97
N PHE A 191 72.15 12.73 35.99
CA PHE A 191 73.18 11.84 35.46
C PHE A 191 74.36 12.62 34.86
N ASN A 192 74.09 13.60 34.00
CA ASN A 192 75.13 14.48 33.44
C ASN A 192 75.90 15.26 34.52
N ARG A 193 75.21 15.80 35.54
CA ARG A 193 75.85 16.48 36.68
C ARG A 193 76.72 15.53 37.51
N THR A 194 76.26 14.30 37.69
CA THR A 194 76.98 13.23 38.41
C THR A 194 78.23 12.80 37.63
N LEU A 195 78.12 12.58 36.31
CA LEU A 195 79.27 12.30 35.44
C LEU A 195 80.29 13.43 35.49
N LYS A 196 79.88 14.68 35.28
CA LYS A 196 80.78 15.86 35.33
C LYS A 196 81.52 15.97 36.66
N ARG A 197 80.84 15.68 37.79
CA ARG A 197 81.47 15.64 39.12
C ARG A 197 82.50 14.50 39.23
N ARG A 198 82.15 13.27 38.81
CA ARG A 198 83.07 12.12 38.82
C ARG A 198 84.30 12.37 37.96
N THR A 199 84.15 12.87 36.74
CA THR A 199 85.29 13.17 35.86
C THR A 199 86.19 14.27 36.43
N LEU A 200 85.63 15.26 37.13
CA LEU A 200 86.42 16.28 37.84
C LEU A 200 87.18 15.70 39.03
N THR A 201 86.57 14.82 39.84
CA THR A 201 87.27 14.19 40.97
C THR A 201 88.40 13.27 40.50
N GLU A 202 88.20 12.49 39.43
CA GLU A 202 89.28 11.68 38.84
C GLU A 202 90.42 12.55 38.30
N TRP A 203 90.11 13.70 37.67
CA TRP A 203 91.14 14.63 37.19
C TRP A 203 91.93 15.30 38.32
N ILE A 204 91.27 15.68 39.42
CA ILE A 204 91.94 16.20 40.62
C ILE A 204 92.87 15.13 41.22
N ASN A 205 92.37 13.90 41.39
CA ASN A 205 93.16 12.77 41.91
C ASN A 205 94.38 12.48 41.01
N TYR A 206 94.21 12.52 39.69
CA TYR A 206 95.30 12.39 38.73
C TYR A 206 96.36 13.49 38.90
N ILE A 207 95.95 14.76 39.04
CA ILE A 207 96.88 15.87 39.29
C ILE A 207 97.63 15.70 40.61
N SER A 208 96.95 15.32 41.70
CA SER A 208 97.61 15.05 42.99
C SER A 208 98.59 13.88 42.91
N CYS A 209 98.28 12.84 42.13
CA CYS A 209 99.23 11.75 41.82
C CYS A 209 100.46 12.25 41.03
N CYS A 210 100.26 13.13 40.04
CA CYS A 210 101.37 13.74 39.31
C CYS A 210 102.22 14.68 40.19
N GLN A 211 101.60 15.44 41.08
CA GLN A 211 102.31 16.33 42.03
C GLN A 211 103.12 15.52 43.06
N THR A 212 102.55 14.45 43.62
CA THR A 212 103.26 13.57 44.56
C THR A 212 104.38 12.75 43.91
N LYS A 213 104.31 12.47 42.60
CA LYS A 213 105.46 11.98 41.83
C LYS A 213 106.55 13.05 41.73
N LYS A 214 106.21 14.31 41.42
CA LYS A 214 107.18 15.42 41.35
C LYS A 214 107.85 15.75 42.70
N THR A 215 107.14 15.64 43.84
CA THR A 215 107.79 15.87 45.15
C THR A 215 108.72 14.74 45.56
N LYS A 216 108.41 13.49 45.18
CA LYS A 216 109.37 12.37 45.27
C LYS A 216 110.58 12.55 44.34
N GLN A 217 110.37 13.18 43.18
CA GLN A 217 111.44 13.61 42.25
C GLN A 217 112.38 14.63 42.90
N GLY A 218 111.83 15.64 43.59
CA GLY A 218 112.59 16.75 44.17
C GLY A 218 113.26 16.48 45.52
N GLN A 219 113.15 15.29 46.11
CA GLN A 219 113.80 14.94 47.38
C GLN A 219 115.12 14.18 47.24
N TYR A 220 115.59 13.91 46.01
CA TYR A 220 116.87 13.22 45.77
C TYR A 220 117.92 14.06 45.01
N GLU A 221 117.66 15.34 44.73
CA GLU A 221 118.56 16.23 43.96
C GLU A 221 119.11 17.41 44.81
N LEU A 222 119.58 17.10 46.04
CA LEU A 222 120.42 17.99 46.84
C LEU A 222 121.76 17.32 47.22
N SER A 223 122.37 16.63 46.27
CA SER A 223 123.80 16.28 46.31
C SER A 223 124.40 16.31 44.89
N VAL A 224 125.60 16.89 44.79
CA VAL A 224 126.38 17.16 43.56
C VAL A 224 125.93 18.37 42.74
N TRP A 225 126.79 19.40 42.76
CA TRP A 225 126.68 20.68 42.05
C TRP A 225 127.73 20.76 40.91
N LEU A 226 127.61 21.83 40.10
CA LEU A 226 128.46 22.23 38.95
C LEU A 226 128.24 21.37 37.67
N HIS A 227 127.92 21.93 36.49
CA HIS A 227 128.26 23.27 35.99
C HIS A 227 127.09 24.04 35.32
N VAL A 228 127.17 25.37 35.41
CA VAL A 228 126.28 26.47 34.92
C VAL A 228 126.64 26.88 33.46
N PRO A 229 125.86 27.66 32.64
CA PRO A 229 124.50 28.28 32.72
C PRO A 229 123.52 27.78 31.59
N ILE A 230 122.19 28.01 31.51
CA ILE A 230 121.34 29.25 31.52
C ILE A 230 121.69 30.23 30.37
N PRO A 231 120.73 30.89 29.69
CA PRO A 231 119.27 30.80 29.76
C PRO A 231 118.71 29.89 28.63
N GLU A 232 117.44 29.82 28.25
CA GLU A 232 116.23 30.59 28.64
C GLU A 232 114.97 29.68 28.64
N PHE A 233 113.79 30.25 28.44
CA PHE A 233 112.46 29.69 28.64
C PHE A 233 111.49 30.31 27.58
N LEU A 234 110.22 29.86 27.56
CA LEU A 234 109.09 30.50 26.84
C LEU A 234 109.13 30.62 25.29
N SER A 235 108.62 29.59 24.61
CA SER A 235 107.42 29.82 23.78
C SER A 235 106.54 28.58 23.57
N ALA A 236 105.28 28.76 23.97
CA ALA A 236 104.04 28.15 23.51
C ALA A 236 104.16 27.13 22.35
N PHE A 237 103.86 25.84 22.55
CA PHE A 237 102.53 25.34 22.89
C PHE A 237 101.38 25.83 21.97
N SER A 238 101.64 25.93 20.66
CA SER A 238 100.65 25.79 19.57
C SER A 238 101.40 25.23 18.34
N ARG A 239 100.90 24.37 17.44
CA ARG A 239 99.68 24.50 16.60
C ARG A 239 99.16 23.16 16.01
N VAL A 240 99.31 22.02 16.69
CA VAL A 240 98.90 20.70 16.11
C VAL A 240 97.59 20.13 16.68
N LYS A 241 97.13 20.57 17.86
CA LYS A 241 95.88 20.07 18.48
C LYS A 241 94.61 20.90 18.27
N LEU A 242 94.70 22.08 17.64
CA LEU A 242 93.49 22.89 17.35
C LEU A 242 92.69 22.33 16.16
N HIS A 243 93.37 21.75 15.16
CA HIS A 243 92.71 21.24 13.96
C HIS A 243 91.82 20.02 14.26
N LEU A 244 92.29 19.06 15.07
CA LEU A 244 91.48 17.91 15.48
C LEU A 244 90.27 18.29 16.34
N PHE A 245 90.39 19.31 17.20
CA PHE A 245 89.28 19.72 18.07
C PHE A 245 88.18 20.45 17.28
N LEU A 246 88.55 21.31 16.33
CA LEU A 246 87.58 21.98 15.48
C LEU A 246 86.90 21.02 14.51
N THR A 247 87.59 20.03 13.94
CA THR A 247 86.94 19.03 13.06
C THR A 247 85.95 18.15 13.82
N VAL A 248 86.26 17.71 15.05
CA VAL A 248 85.33 16.89 15.84
C VAL A 248 84.09 17.68 16.26
N VAL A 249 84.25 18.96 16.66
CA VAL A 249 83.10 19.82 17.00
C VAL A 249 82.25 20.14 15.76
N PHE A 250 82.86 20.42 14.60
CA PHE A 250 82.12 20.75 13.37
C PHE A 250 81.32 19.54 12.83
N VAL A 251 81.90 18.33 12.86
CA VAL A 251 81.22 17.09 12.47
C VAL A 251 80.05 16.78 13.41
N CYS A 252 80.20 16.94 14.73
CA CYS A 252 79.12 16.71 15.68
C CYS A 252 77.95 17.72 15.57
N VAL A 253 78.22 18.97 15.18
CA VAL A 253 77.17 19.98 14.95
C VAL A 253 76.40 19.69 13.65
N PHE A 254 77.07 19.28 12.57
CA PHE A 254 76.39 18.94 11.31
C PHE A 254 75.55 17.65 11.38
N LEU A 255 76.01 16.62 12.10
CA LEU A 255 75.24 15.38 12.27
C LEU A 255 74.02 15.51 13.20
N SER A 256 73.93 16.56 14.03
CA SER A 256 72.75 16.80 14.89
C SER A 256 71.62 17.58 14.18
N CYS A 257 71.80 18.03 12.93
CA CYS A 257 70.79 18.77 12.17
C CYS A 257 70.15 17.94 11.03
N GLY A 258 70.49 16.66 10.92
CA GLY A 258 70.13 15.76 9.80
C GLY A 258 68.91 14.87 10.03
N SER A 259 67.95 15.25 10.87
CA SER A 259 66.74 14.44 11.12
C SER A 259 65.50 15.27 11.45
N ALA A 260 65.23 16.30 10.64
CA ALA A 260 63.92 16.96 10.58
C ALA A 260 63.13 16.41 9.39
N SER A 261 62.47 15.26 9.58
CA SER A 261 61.57 14.67 8.59
C SER A 261 60.37 15.58 8.34
N LEU A 262 60.39 16.33 7.24
CA LEU A 262 59.21 17.08 6.79
C LEU A 262 58.25 16.17 6.02
N LEU A 263 57.01 16.11 6.50
CA LEU A 263 55.93 15.32 5.93
C LEU A 263 55.42 15.91 4.60
N PHE A 264 54.96 15.01 3.74
CA PHE A 264 53.87 15.21 2.77
C PHE A 264 52.91 14.01 2.93
N PRO A 265 51.62 14.10 2.54
CA PRO A 265 50.64 15.17 2.73
C PRO A 265 49.28 14.52 3.19
N PRO A 266 48.05 14.96 2.82
CA PRO A 266 47.53 16.29 2.48
C PRO A 266 46.36 16.74 3.39
N PHE A 267 46.05 18.04 3.39
CA PHE A 267 44.74 18.56 3.81
C PHE A 267 43.84 18.75 2.59
N ALA A 268 42.61 18.25 2.65
CA ALA A 268 41.59 18.53 1.65
C ALA A 268 40.94 19.90 1.88
N LYS A 269 40.79 20.68 0.81
CA LYS A 269 39.75 21.72 0.68
C LYS A 269 39.22 21.69 -0.75
N VAL A 270 38.04 21.11 -0.91
CA VAL A 270 37.17 21.34 -2.06
C VAL A 270 36.31 22.55 -1.74
N LEU A 271 36.10 23.40 -2.74
CA LEU A 271 35.13 24.48 -2.73
C LEU A 271 33.78 23.94 -3.20
N GLU A 272 32.80 23.91 -2.30
CA GLU A 272 31.35 24.04 -2.55
C GLU A 272 30.68 24.49 -1.23
#